data_AF-A0A957X387-F1
#
_entry.id   AF-A0A957X387-F1
#
_cell.length_a   1.000
_cell.length_b   1.000
_cell.length_c   1.000
_cell.angle_alpha   90.00
_cell.angle_beta   90.00
_cell.angle_gamma   90.00
#
_symmetry.space_group_name_H-M   'P 1'
#
loop_
_entity.id
_entity.type
_entity.pdbx_description
1 polymer ?
#
loop_
_entity_poly.entity_id
_entity_poly.type
_entity_poly.pdbx_seq_one_letter_code
_entity_poly.pdbx_strand_id
1 'polypeptide(L)'
;MPDPMQLTSLPIPPNFPVEWRNPKEAYLLWTRERTHWPEQITPLEFSLWEQATEGMNAAYEFYSMANKSLIRRLNTYYYNAMVLKELTPEEMESVTKEVQAKLGGAMARLGEIWENEWLPEIKAHLAFWEAFDLEPATMPDLLEHLEETVDRVVRLWDLHNRILLPMSMSMSLFDDFYQDLFDDATVFDAFQLLEGFTNKTLESGTALWTLSRQAVATPAVQA
;
A
#
# COMPACT_ATOMS: atom_id res chain seq x y z
N MET A 1 -26.36 -10.09 28.61
CA MET A 1 -25.38 -9.78 27.54
C MET A 1 -25.80 -10.54 26.31
N PRO A 2 -25.85 -9.94 25.11
CA PRO A 2 -26.05 -10.72 23.90
C PRO A 2 -24.88 -11.68 23.74
N ASP A 3 -25.18 -12.93 23.42
CA ASP A 3 -24.23 -13.98 23.04
C ASP A 3 -23.37 -13.44 21.87
N PRO A 4 -22.02 -13.48 21.93
CA PRO A 4 -21.20 -13.08 20.79
C PRO A 4 -21.68 -13.87 19.57
N MET A 5 -22.11 -13.17 18.52
CA MET A 5 -22.54 -13.78 17.27
C MET A 5 -21.54 -14.87 16.88
N GLN A 6 -21.94 -16.14 17.02
CA GLN A 6 -21.21 -17.22 16.41
C GLN A 6 -21.29 -16.97 14.91
N LEU A 7 -20.22 -16.39 14.36
CA LEU A 7 -20.04 -16.29 12.93
C LEU A 7 -19.97 -17.72 12.39
N THR A 8 -21.11 -18.23 11.95
CA THR A 8 -21.19 -19.54 11.32
C THR A 8 -20.42 -19.45 10.00
N SER A 9 -19.25 -20.08 9.94
CA SER A 9 -18.48 -20.16 8.70
C SER A 9 -19.32 -20.86 7.63
N LEU A 10 -19.41 -20.25 6.44
CA LEU A 10 -20.02 -20.93 5.29
C LEU A 10 -19.20 -22.18 4.95
N PRO A 11 -19.86 -23.31 4.59
CA PRO A 11 -19.14 -24.51 4.20
C PRO A 11 -18.32 -24.22 2.94
N ILE A 12 -17.06 -24.66 2.95
CA ILE A 12 -16.16 -24.53 1.79
C ILE A 12 -16.71 -25.43 0.67
N PRO A 13 -17.00 -24.89 -0.53
CA PRO A 13 -17.44 -25.69 -1.65
C PRO A 13 -16.40 -26.76 -2.03
N PRO A 14 -16.80 -28.01 -2.36
CA PRO A 14 -15.85 -29.06 -2.73
C PRO A 14 -14.95 -28.71 -3.93
N ASN A 15 -15.42 -27.82 -4.81
CA ASN A 15 -14.72 -27.36 -6.01
C ASN A 15 -13.90 -26.07 -5.79
N PHE A 16 -13.86 -25.54 -4.57
CA PHE A 16 -13.02 -24.40 -4.19
C PHE A 16 -12.33 -24.71 -2.86
N PRO A 17 -11.41 -25.70 -2.83
CA PRO A 17 -10.72 -26.06 -1.61
C PRO A 17 -9.90 -24.86 -1.11
N VAL A 18 -9.88 -24.67 0.22
CA VAL A 18 -9.07 -23.66 0.89
C VAL A 18 -8.35 -24.32 2.04
N GLU A 19 -7.03 -24.18 2.06
CA GLU A 19 -6.17 -24.62 3.14
C GLU A 19 -5.73 -23.41 3.95
N TRP A 20 -6.10 -23.38 5.24
CA TRP A 20 -5.73 -22.31 6.15
C TRP A 20 -4.43 -22.63 6.87
N ARG A 21 -3.48 -21.69 6.90
CA ARG A 21 -2.25 -21.83 7.69
C ARG A 21 -2.56 -21.87 9.19
N ASN A 22 -3.57 -21.11 9.62
CA ASN A 22 -4.13 -21.14 10.97
C ASN A 22 -5.65 -21.33 10.89
N PRO A 23 -6.25 -22.31 11.59
CA PRO A 23 -7.69 -22.53 11.57
C PRO A 23 -8.55 -21.31 11.91
N LYS A 24 -8.03 -20.36 12.71
CA LYS A 24 -8.73 -19.11 13.05
C LYS A 24 -8.93 -18.20 11.84
N GLU A 25 -8.11 -18.32 10.80
CA GLU A 25 -8.23 -17.52 9.57
C GLU A 25 -9.50 -17.83 8.78
N ALA A 26 -10.10 -19.01 8.97
CA ALA A 26 -11.37 -19.40 8.36
C ALA A 26 -12.54 -18.49 8.74
N TYR A 27 -12.40 -17.74 9.85
CA TYR A 27 -13.42 -16.85 10.38
C TYR A 27 -13.19 -15.38 10.00
N LEU A 28 -12.14 -15.07 9.24
CA LEU A 28 -11.88 -13.72 8.75
C LEU A 28 -12.73 -13.41 7.52
N LEU A 29 -13.06 -12.14 7.34
CA LEU A 29 -13.67 -11.64 6.11
C LEU A 29 -12.59 -11.49 5.03
N TRP A 30 -12.45 -12.51 4.19
CA TRP A 30 -11.55 -12.50 3.04
C TRP A 30 -12.20 -11.83 1.84
N THR A 31 -11.52 -10.82 1.29
CA THR A 31 -11.93 -10.13 0.07
C THR A 31 -10.94 -10.48 -1.03
N ARG A 32 -11.44 -10.84 -2.21
CA ARG A 32 -10.60 -10.95 -3.41
C ARG A 32 -10.19 -9.54 -3.80
N GLU A 33 -8.89 -9.27 -3.81
CA GLU A 33 -8.42 -7.97 -4.26
C GLU A 33 -8.41 -7.97 -5.80
N ARG A 34 -9.21 -7.10 -6.41
CA ARG A 34 -9.38 -7.00 -7.87
C ARG A 34 -8.90 -5.67 -8.42
N THR A 35 -8.68 -4.69 -7.56
CA THR A 35 -8.32 -3.32 -7.96
C THR A 35 -6.88 -3.26 -8.44
N HIS A 36 -5.98 -3.88 -7.68
CA HIS A 36 -4.54 -3.97 -7.93
C HIS A 36 -4.17 -5.35 -8.50
N TRP A 37 -4.92 -6.40 -8.16
CA TRP A 37 -4.67 -7.79 -8.59
C TRP A 37 -5.86 -8.42 -9.31
N PRO A 38 -6.31 -7.87 -10.46
CA PRO A 38 -7.49 -8.38 -11.15
C PRO A 38 -7.30 -9.84 -11.63
N GLU A 39 -6.07 -10.23 -11.96
CA GLU A 39 -5.72 -11.52 -12.54
C GLU A 39 -5.10 -12.50 -11.52
N GLN A 40 -4.73 -13.68 -12.00
CA GLN A 40 -4.03 -14.69 -11.20
C GLN A 40 -2.62 -14.22 -10.85
N ILE A 41 -2.18 -14.51 -9.62
CA ILE A 41 -0.84 -14.21 -9.14
C ILE A 41 0.02 -15.48 -9.08
N THR A 42 1.29 -15.36 -9.50
CA THR A 42 2.23 -16.48 -9.43
C THR A 42 2.69 -16.73 -7.99
N PRO A 43 3.12 -17.96 -7.64
CA PRO A 43 3.66 -18.22 -6.30
C PRO A 43 4.88 -17.35 -5.96
N LEU A 44 5.78 -17.13 -6.94
CA LEU A 44 6.98 -16.33 -6.73
C LEU A 44 6.63 -14.87 -6.44
N GLU A 45 5.78 -14.27 -7.27
CA GLU A 45 5.33 -12.89 -7.06
C GLU A 45 4.60 -12.72 -5.73
N PHE A 46 3.69 -13.66 -5.40
CA PHE A 46 3.00 -13.62 -4.11
C PHE A 46 3.96 -13.71 -2.91
N SER A 47 5.06 -14.48 -3.02
CA SER A 47 6.04 -14.58 -1.94
C SER A 47 6.74 -13.26 -1.64
N LEU A 48 6.90 -12.37 -2.63
CA LEU A 48 7.44 -11.03 -2.43
C LEU A 48 6.43 -10.12 -1.72
N TRP A 49 5.15 -10.18 -2.13
CA TRP A 49 4.09 -9.40 -1.50
C TRP A 49 3.77 -9.84 -0.08
N GLU A 50 3.99 -11.12 0.23
CA GLU A 50 3.88 -11.64 1.59
C GLU A 50 4.87 -10.94 2.52
N GLN A 51 6.10 -10.69 2.06
CA GLN A 51 7.09 -9.91 2.79
C GLN A 51 6.76 -8.42 2.81
N ALA A 52 6.41 -7.83 1.66
CA ALA A 52 6.03 -6.41 1.60
C ALA A 52 4.89 -6.07 2.56
N THR A 53 3.92 -6.97 2.76
CA THR A 53 2.82 -6.80 3.73
C THR A 53 3.30 -6.58 5.16
N GLU A 54 4.49 -7.04 5.53
CA GLU A 54 5.11 -6.72 6.82
C GLU A 54 5.42 -5.22 6.95
N GLY A 55 5.88 -4.58 5.87
CA GLY A 55 6.09 -3.13 5.83
C GLY A 55 4.79 -2.34 6.07
N MET A 56 3.70 -2.75 5.44
CA MET A 56 2.38 -2.14 5.67
C MET A 56 1.95 -2.26 7.15
N ASN A 57 2.17 -3.45 7.74
CA ASN A 57 1.85 -3.69 9.14
C ASN A 57 2.77 -2.89 10.09
N ALA A 58 4.02 -2.65 9.73
CA ALA A 58 4.92 -1.77 10.46
C ALA A 58 4.42 -0.31 10.46
N ALA A 59 3.86 0.17 9.35
CA ALA A 59 3.24 1.50 9.29
C ALA A 59 1.98 1.60 10.17
N TYR A 60 1.17 0.53 10.21
CA TYR A 60 0.01 0.46 11.10
C TYR A 60 0.44 0.53 12.57
N GLU A 61 1.47 -0.23 12.95
CA GLU A 61 2.05 -0.19 14.29
C GLU A 61 2.66 1.19 14.60
N PHE A 62 3.34 1.82 13.64
CA PHE A 62 3.90 3.16 13.80
C PHE A 62 2.83 4.19 14.21
N TYR A 63 1.63 4.12 13.61
CA TYR A 63 0.48 4.94 13.97
C TYR A 63 -0.37 4.39 15.11
N SER A 64 0.07 3.34 15.80
CA SER A 64 -0.66 2.67 16.89
C SER A 64 -2.01 2.08 16.47
N MET A 65 -2.19 1.80 15.18
CA MET A 65 -3.42 1.19 14.69
C MET A 65 -3.58 -0.22 15.27
N ALA A 66 -4.80 -0.54 15.70
CA ALA A 66 -5.14 -1.85 16.26
C ALA A 66 -5.51 -2.88 15.18
N ASN A 67 -5.00 -2.72 13.97
CA ASN A 67 -5.31 -3.60 12.85
C ASN A 67 -4.03 -4.17 12.22
N LYS A 68 -4.19 -5.30 11.52
CA LYS A 68 -3.13 -5.96 10.76
C LYS A 68 -3.70 -6.45 9.44
N SER A 69 -3.01 -6.17 8.35
CA SER A 69 -3.32 -6.73 7.05
C SER A 69 -2.76 -8.16 6.95
N LEU A 70 -3.60 -9.09 6.53
CA LEU A 70 -3.21 -10.45 6.14
C LEU A 70 -3.53 -10.66 4.67
N ILE A 71 -2.63 -11.36 3.97
CA ILE A 71 -2.83 -11.71 2.57
C ILE A 71 -2.71 -13.22 2.38
N ARG A 72 -3.46 -13.79 1.44
CA ARG A 72 -3.40 -15.21 1.08
C ARG A 72 -3.55 -15.36 -0.43
N ARG A 73 -2.78 -16.29 -0.99
CA ARG A 73 -2.98 -16.79 -2.34
C ARG A 73 -3.93 -17.97 -2.31
N LEU A 74 -5.21 -17.73 -2.57
CA LEU A 74 -6.24 -18.78 -2.58
C LEU A 74 -6.64 -19.10 -4.01
N ASN A 75 -6.47 -20.35 -4.43
CA ASN A 75 -6.81 -20.81 -5.78
C ASN A 75 -6.28 -19.88 -6.89
N THR A 76 -5.00 -19.50 -6.80
CA THR A 76 -4.26 -18.60 -7.71
C THR A 76 -4.58 -17.11 -7.63
N TYR A 77 -5.52 -16.67 -6.81
CA TYR A 77 -5.88 -15.26 -6.68
C TYR A 77 -5.40 -14.65 -5.37
N TYR A 78 -5.21 -13.33 -5.40
CA TYR A 78 -4.84 -12.54 -4.24
C TYR A 78 -6.07 -12.23 -3.39
N TYR A 79 -6.03 -12.63 -2.12
CA TYR A 79 -7.03 -12.28 -1.12
C TYR A 79 -6.37 -11.52 0.02
N ASN A 80 -7.09 -10.55 0.56
CA ASN A 80 -6.70 -9.86 1.78
C ASN A 80 -7.80 -9.90 2.83
N ALA A 81 -7.40 -9.81 4.08
CA ALA A 81 -8.27 -9.65 5.23
C ALA A 81 -7.65 -8.63 6.19
N MET A 82 -8.50 -7.89 6.90
CA MET A 82 -8.09 -7.04 8.00
C MET A 82 -8.36 -7.77 9.31
N VAL A 83 -7.34 -7.94 10.14
CA VAL A 83 -7.45 -8.49 11.49
C VAL A 83 -7.44 -7.33 12.46
N LEU A 84 -8.49 -7.22 13.28
CA LEU A 84 -8.54 -6.27 14.38
C LEU A 84 -8.07 -6.93 15.67
N LYS A 85 -7.32 -6.21 16.49
CA LYS A 85 -7.02 -6.63 17.85
C LYS A 85 -8.31 -6.63 18.66
N GLU A 86 -8.52 -7.67 19.46
CA GLU A 86 -9.60 -7.71 20.44
C GLU A 86 -9.25 -6.73 21.57
N LEU A 87 -10.03 -5.65 21.68
CA LEU A 87 -9.86 -4.60 22.67
C LEU A 87 -11.17 -4.37 23.42
N THR A 88 -11.07 -4.04 24.70
CA THR A 88 -12.19 -3.51 25.47
C THR A 88 -12.60 -2.12 24.93
N PRO A 89 -13.83 -1.64 25.23
CA PRO A 89 -14.24 -0.30 24.81
C PRO A 89 -13.32 0.83 25.29
N GLU A 90 -12.78 0.72 26.51
CA GLU A 90 -11.84 1.71 27.07
C GLU A 90 -10.49 1.70 26.33
N GLU A 91 -9.95 0.50 26.06
CA GLU A 91 -8.72 0.37 25.26
C GLU A 91 -8.92 0.88 23.83
N MET A 92 -10.08 0.61 23.22
CA MET A 92 -10.42 1.11 21.89
C MET A 92 -10.48 2.65 21.86
N GLU A 93 -11.05 3.29 22.88
CA GLU A 93 -11.07 4.75 22.99
C GLU A 93 -9.65 5.31 23.13
N SER A 94 -8.81 4.69 23.97
CA SER A 94 -7.41 5.09 24.14
C SER A 94 -6.61 4.96 22.84
N VAL A 95 -6.74 3.82 22.14
CA VAL A 95 -6.10 3.59 20.84
C VAL A 95 -6.57 4.60 19.82
N THR A 96 -7.87 4.88 19.76
CA THR A 96 -8.42 5.86 18.81
C THR A 96 -7.81 7.24 19.01
N LYS A 97 -7.72 7.70 20.27
CA LYS A 97 -7.08 8.99 20.61
C LYS A 97 -5.61 9.03 20.20
N GLU A 98 -4.88 7.93 20.43
CA GLU A 98 -3.46 7.85 20.07
C GLU A 98 -3.26 7.87 18.55
N VAL A 99 -4.04 7.09 17.81
CA VAL A 99 -4.03 7.06 16.34
C VAL A 99 -4.32 8.45 15.79
N GLN A 100 -5.36 9.12 16.30
CA GLN A 100 -5.71 10.49 15.91
C GLN A 100 -4.57 11.48 16.20
N ALA A 101 -3.94 11.39 17.37
CA ALA A 101 -2.83 12.27 17.72
C ALA A 101 -1.62 12.06 16.79
N LYS A 102 -1.25 10.81 16.50
CA LYS A 102 -0.11 10.49 15.64
C LYS A 102 -0.37 10.86 14.18
N LEU A 103 -1.54 10.52 13.64
CA LEU A 103 -1.92 10.91 12.29
C LEU A 103 -2.03 12.42 12.16
N GLY A 104 -2.67 13.10 13.11
CA GLY A 104 -2.77 14.56 13.13
C GLY A 104 -1.40 15.25 13.17
N GLY A 105 -0.48 14.72 13.98
CA GLY A 105 0.91 15.19 14.01
C GLY A 105 1.65 15.01 12.69
N ALA A 106 1.48 13.85 12.04
CA ALA A 106 2.07 13.58 10.72
C ALA A 106 1.46 14.47 9.62
N MET A 107 0.14 14.67 9.63
CA MET A 107 -0.57 15.54 8.69
C MET A 107 -0.07 16.99 8.78
N ALA A 108 0.08 17.52 10.00
CA ALA A 108 0.51 18.90 10.22
C ALA A 108 1.93 19.20 9.69
N ARG A 109 2.77 18.17 9.52
CA ARG A 109 4.17 18.29 9.09
C ARG A 109 4.48 17.46 7.84
N LEU A 110 3.45 17.02 7.10
CA LEU A 110 3.62 16.01 6.05
C LEU A 110 4.64 16.40 4.99
N GLY A 111 4.59 17.66 4.53
CA GLY A 111 5.56 18.18 3.57
C GLY A 111 6.98 18.29 4.15
N GLU A 112 7.13 18.68 5.42
CA GLU A 112 8.44 18.79 6.08
C GLU A 112 9.09 17.41 6.25
N ILE A 113 8.33 16.43 6.74
CA ILE A 113 8.80 15.06 6.93
C ILE A 113 9.13 14.42 5.57
N TRP A 114 8.28 14.66 4.57
CA TRP A 114 8.53 14.21 3.21
C TRP A 114 9.88 14.71 2.68
N GLU A 115 10.11 16.03 2.71
CA GLU A 115 11.32 16.62 2.11
C GLU A 115 12.60 16.26 2.89
N ASN A 116 12.53 16.23 4.23
CA ASN A 116 13.73 16.11 5.06
C ASN A 116 14.04 14.67 5.51
N GLU A 117 13.05 13.77 5.53
CA GLU A 117 13.21 12.42 6.08
C GLU A 117 12.91 11.34 5.03
N TRP A 118 11.68 11.29 4.53
CA TRP A 118 11.23 10.15 3.71
C TRP A 118 11.77 10.18 2.28
N LEU A 119 11.75 11.33 1.60
CA LEU A 119 12.27 11.43 0.23
C LEU A 119 13.78 11.13 0.15
N PRO A 120 14.63 11.64 1.06
CA PRO A 120 16.04 11.24 1.11
C PRO A 120 16.24 9.73 1.30
N GLU A 121 15.47 9.10 2.19
CA GLU A 121 15.55 7.65 2.42
C GLU A 121 15.12 6.84 1.19
N ILE A 122 14.01 7.23 0.56
CA ILE A 122 13.54 6.61 -0.70
C ILE A 122 14.62 6.73 -1.79
N LYS A 123 15.23 7.90 -1.94
CA LYS A 123 16.31 8.12 -2.92
C LYS A 123 17.54 7.25 -2.62
N ALA A 124 17.88 7.03 -1.34
CA ALA A 124 18.97 6.14 -0.97
C ALA A 124 18.68 4.68 -1.34
N HIS A 125 17.42 4.24 -1.26
CA HIS A 125 17.02 2.93 -1.76
C HIS A 125 17.08 2.84 -3.29
N LEU A 126 16.63 3.87 -4.00
CA LEU A 126 16.73 3.91 -5.47
C LEU A 126 18.18 3.90 -5.94
N ALA A 127 19.06 4.67 -5.30
CA ALA A 127 20.49 4.72 -5.63
C ALA A 127 21.19 3.36 -5.48
N PHE A 128 20.74 2.51 -4.55
CA PHE A 128 21.25 1.15 -4.41
C PHE A 128 20.98 0.31 -5.68
N TRP A 129 19.78 0.39 -6.24
CA TRP A 129 19.45 -0.32 -7.48
C TRP A 129 20.12 0.30 -8.70
N GLU A 130 20.21 1.63 -8.76
CA GLU A 130 20.89 2.34 -9.85
C GLU A 130 22.40 2.05 -9.91
N ALA A 131 23.03 1.76 -8.77
CA ALA A 131 24.46 1.51 -8.68
C ALA A 131 24.87 0.06 -9.01
N PHE A 132 23.93 -0.87 -9.13
CA PHE A 132 24.23 -2.28 -9.32
C PHE A 132 24.32 -2.65 -10.81
N ASP A 133 25.49 -3.09 -11.25
CA ASP A 133 25.71 -3.56 -12.62
C ASP A 133 25.39 -5.05 -12.75
N LEU A 134 24.34 -5.37 -13.51
CA LEU A 134 23.86 -6.73 -13.72
C LEU A 134 24.73 -7.53 -14.70
N GLU A 135 25.44 -6.87 -15.63
CA GLU A 135 26.16 -7.56 -16.71
C GLU A 135 27.35 -8.41 -16.20
N PRO A 136 28.21 -7.91 -15.30
CA PRO A 136 29.31 -8.70 -14.75
C PRO A 136 28.95 -9.50 -13.49
N ALA A 137 27.71 -9.37 -12.97
CA ALA A 137 27.32 -9.95 -11.69
C ALA A 137 27.36 -11.49 -11.71
N THR A 138 28.00 -12.07 -10.69
CA THR A 138 27.99 -13.53 -10.49
C THR A 138 26.70 -13.98 -9.81
N MET A 139 26.39 -15.28 -9.85
CA MET A 139 25.20 -15.80 -9.16
C MET A 139 25.18 -15.48 -7.65
N PRO A 140 26.30 -15.60 -6.90
CA PRO A 140 26.36 -15.10 -5.52
C PRO A 140 26.00 -13.61 -5.39
N ASP A 141 26.53 -12.74 -6.25
CA ASP A 141 26.25 -11.30 -6.21
C ASP A 141 24.75 -11.02 -6.45
N LEU A 142 24.14 -11.76 -7.38
CA LEU A 142 22.71 -11.64 -7.68
C LEU A 142 21.83 -12.10 -6.51
N LEU A 143 22.23 -13.16 -5.80
CA LEU A 143 21.48 -13.64 -4.64
C LEU A 143 21.55 -12.65 -3.48
N GLU A 144 22.74 -12.13 -3.16
CA GLU A 144 22.93 -11.10 -2.14
C GLU A 144 22.13 -9.83 -2.49
N HIS A 145 22.18 -9.41 -3.77
CA HIS A 145 21.43 -8.25 -4.23
C HIS A 145 19.91 -8.46 -4.16
N LEU A 146 19.42 -9.68 -4.40
CA LEU A 146 18.01 -10.02 -4.28
C LEU A 146 17.54 -10.00 -2.82
N GLU A 147 18.32 -10.56 -1.90
CA GLU A 147 18.00 -10.54 -0.45
C GLU A 147 17.90 -9.09 0.05
N GLU A 148 18.90 -8.26 -0.28
CA GLU A 148 18.89 -6.83 0.07
C GLU A 148 17.73 -6.08 -0.62
N THR A 149 17.38 -6.46 -1.86
CA THR A 149 16.21 -5.89 -2.56
C THR A 149 14.91 -6.18 -1.83
N VAL A 150 14.75 -7.39 -1.31
CA VAL A 150 13.55 -7.79 -0.56
C VAL A 150 13.41 -6.94 0.71
N ASP A 151 14.48 -6.81 1.49
CA ASP A 151 14.48 -5.98 2.72
C ASP A 151 14.15 -4.51 2.41
N ARG A 152 14.69 -3.97 1.32
CA ARG A 152 14.40 -2.61 0.85
C ARG A 152 12.96 -2.44 0.41
N VAL A 153 12.37 -3.44 -0.26
CA VAL A 153 10.95 -3.42 -0.64
C VAL A 153 10.07 -3.40 0.61
N VAL A 154 10.39 -4.19 1.65
CA VAL A 154 9.66 -4.15 2.92
C VAL A 154 9.71 -2.74 3.53
N ARG A 155 10.89 -2.12 3.58
CA ARG A 155 11.04 -0.76 4.12
C ARG A 155 10.33 0.30 3.29
N LEU A 156 10.41 0.22 1.96
CA LEU A 156 9.72 1.15 1.07
C LEU A 156 8.20 1.00 1.18
N TRP A 157 7.70 -0.22 1.41
CA TRP A 157 6.27 -0.44 1.63
C TRP A 157 5.79 0.11 2.98
N ASP A 158 6.63 0.06 4.01
CA ASP A 158 6.41 0.77 5.28
C ASP A 158 6.32 2.29 5.04
N LEU A 159 7.34 2.89 4.42
CA LEU A 159 7.35 4.31 4.09
C LEU A 159 6.14 4.73 3.25
N HIS A 160 5.79 3.93 2.22
CA HIS A 160 4.61 4.16 1.39
C HIS A 160 3.35 4.29 2.23
N ASN A 161 3.13 3.36 3.17
CA ASN A 161 1.96 3.40 4.04
C ASN A 161 2.04 4.52 5.09
N ARG A 162 3.25 4.88 5.55
CA ARG A 162 3.44 6.06 6.42
C ARG A 162 3.06 7.37 5.74
N ILE A 163 3.26 7.47 4.43
CA ILE A 163 2.83 8.63 3.64
C ILE A 163 1.33 8.54 3.34
N LEU A 164 0.88 7.37 2.88
CA LEU A 164 -0.47 7.14 2.38
C LEU A 164 -1.54 7.42 3.45
N LEU A 165 -1.33 6.97 4.68
CA LEU A 165 -2.33 7.07 5.75
C LEU A 165 -2.68 8.53 6.11
N PRO A 166 -1.71 9.40 6.49
CA PRO A 166 -2.00 10.81 6.77
C PRO A 166 -2.45 11.57 5.52
N MET A 167 -1.93 11.25 4.33
CA MET A 167 -2.38 11.85 3.08
C MET A 167 -3.86 11.53 2.80
N SER A 168 -4.26 10.26 2.92
CA SER A 168 -5.65 9.83 2.72
C SER A 168 -6.59 10.48 3.72
N MET A 169 -6.20 10.55 5.00
CA MET A 169 -6.99 11.24 6.02
C MET A 169 -7.11 12.75 5.72
N SER A 170 -6.03 13.39 5.26
CA SER A 170 -6.06 14.81 4.87
C SER A 170 -7.03 15.05 3.70
N MET A 171 -7.03 14.16 2.72
CA MET A 171 -7.95 14.20 1.58
C MET A 171 -9.40 14.02 2.01
N SER A 172 -9.69 13.07 2.90
CA SER A 172 -11.04 12.87 3.44
C SER A 172 -11.53 14.08 4.25
N LEU A 173 -10.70 14.62 5.15
CA LEU A 173 -11.08 15.81 5.93
C LEU A 173 -11.29 17.05 5.06
N PHE A 174 -10.55 17.17 3.96
CA PHE A 174 -10.75 18.25 3.00
C PHE A 174 -12.07 18.10 2.23
N ASP A 175 -12.42 16.88 1.82
CA ASP A 175 -13.70 16.58 1.19
C ASP A 175 -14.88 16.85 2.15
N ASP A 176 -14.79 16.38 3.39
CA ASP A 176 -15.80 16.65 4.44
C ASP A 176 -15.99 18.17 4.64
N PHE A 177 -14.88 18.91 4.80
CA PHE A 177 -14.92 20.37 4.97
C PHE A 177 -15.53 21.08 3.75
N TYR A 178 -15.25 20.61 2.54
CA TYR A 178 -15.82 21.17 1.33
C TYR A 178 -17.33 20.94 1.27
N GLN A 179 -17.79 19.71 1.57
CA GLN A 179 -19.21 19.37 1.58
C GLN A 179 -19.99 20.16 2.65
N ASP A 180 -19.39 20.41 3.81
CA ASP A 180 -19.99 21.25 4.86
C ASP A 180 -20.20 22.72 4.43
N LEU A 181 -19.42 23.20 3.46
CA LEU A 181 -19.51 24.58 2.96
C LEU A 181 -20.43 24.75 1.74
N PHE A 182 -20.67 23.68 0.99
CA PHE A 182 -21.35 23.74 -0.31
C PHE A 182 -22.43 22.66 -0.42
N ASP A 183 -23.68 23.04 -0.18
CA ASP A 183 -24.85 22.14 -0.18
C ASP A 183 -25.08 21.39 -1.52
N ASP A 184 -24.59 21.94 -2.64
CA ASP A 184 -24.73 21.36 -3.99
C ASP A 184 -23.47 20.59 -4.45
N ALA A 185 -22.50 20.33 -3.55
CA ALA A 185 -21.26 19.66 -3.89
C ALA A 185 -21.51 18.25 -4.45
N THR A 186 -20.83 17.93 -5.55
CA THR A 186 -20.81 16.58 -6.12
C THR A 186 -19.61 15.78 -5.64
N VAL A 187 -19.73 14.45 -5.71
CA VAL A 187 -18.60 13.54 -5.51
C VAL A 187 -17.53 13.96 -6.53
N PHE A 188 -16.37 14.39 -6.06
CA PHE A 188 -15.21 14.92 -6.80
C PHE A 188 -15.01 16.43 -6.89
N ASP A 189 -15.98 17.27 -6.52
CA ASP A 189 -15.80 18.73 -6.60
C ASP A 189 -14.61 19.21 -5.75
N ALA A 190 -14.47 18.67 -4.52
CA ALA A 190 -13.34 18.96 -3.66
C ALA A 190 -12.02 18.51 -4.31
N PHE A 191 -11.97 17.30 -4.88
CA PHE A 191 -10.74 16.74 -5.45
C PHE A 191 -10.25 17.47 -6.69
N GLN A 192 -11.12 18.13 -7.46
CA GLN A 192 -10.70 18.99 -8.57
C GLN A 192 -9.80 20.14 -8.13
N LEU A 193 -9.96 20.62 -6.88
CA LEU A 193 -9.10 21.68 -6.32
C LEU A 193 -7.69 21.19 -5.97
N LEU A 194 -7.46 19.88 -5.99
CA LEU A 194 -6.15 19.27 -5.78
C LEU A 194 -5.43 18.94 -7.10
N GLU A 195 -6.04 19.26 -8.23
CA GLU A 195 -5.46 19.08 -9.56
C GLU A 195 -4.54 20.24 -9.95
N GLY A 196 -3.80 20.08 -11.06
CA GLY A 196 -2.98 21.15 -11.65
C GLY A 196 -1.56 21.29 -11.12
N PHE A 197 -1.14 20.43 -10.18
CA PHE A 197 0.24 20.38 -9.70
C PHE A 197 1.10 19.44 -10.53
N THR A 198 2.36 19.81 -10.73
CA THR A 198 3.34 18.88 -11.34
C THR A 198 3.68 17.77 -10.34
N ASN A 199 3.67 16.53 -10.81
CA ASN A 199 4.04 15.36 -10.04
C ASN A 199 4.86 14.40 -10.92
N LYS A 200 5.42 13.35 -10.30
CA LYS A 200 6.27 12.40 -11.01
C LYS A 200 5.54 11.65 -12.13
N THR A 201 4.25 11.39 -12.01
CA THR A 201 3.44 10.80 -13.08
C THR A 201 3.39 11.71 -14.31
N LEU A 202 3.13 13.01 -14.12
CA LEU A 202 3.11 13.99 -15.21
C LEU A 202 4.49 14.17 -15.85
N GLU A 203 5.55 14.20 -15.03
CA GLU A 203 6.94 14.29 -15.49
C GLU A 203 7.32 13.07 -16.34
N SER A 204 7.05 11.85 -15.86
CA SER A 204 7.30 10.61 -16.61
C SER A 204 6.48 10.55 -17.90
N GLY A 205 5.20 10.94 -17.86
CA GLY A 205 4.34 10.99 -19.04
C GLY A 205 4.87 11.97 -20.10
N THR A 206 5.36 13.14 -19.67
CA THR A 206 5.96 14.14 -20.56
C THR A 206 7.26 13.61 -21.18
N ALA A 207 8.11 12.95 -20.39
CA ALA A 207 9.35 12.36 -20.86
C ALA A 207 9.10 11.26 -21.91
N LEU A 208 8.14 10.37 -21.66
CA LEU A 208 7.73 9.32 -22.62
C LEU A 208 7.16 9.93 -23.90
N TRP A 209 6.36 10.98 -23.79
CA TRP A 209 5.85 11.69 -24.97
C TRP A 209 7.00 12.29 -25.80
N THR A 210 7.97 12.96 -25.17
CA THR A 210 9.14 13.52 -25.86
C THR A 210 9.95 12.41 -26.55
N LEU A 211 10.18 11.28 -25.87
CA LEU A 211 10.84 10.12 -26.47
C LEU A 211 10.09 9.60 -27.70
N SER A 212 8.74 9.57 -27.65
CA SER A 212 7.92 9.18 -28.82
C SER A 212 8.13 10.11 -30.02
N ARG A 213 8.30 11.43 -29.79
CA ARG A 213 8.54 12.41 -30.87
C ARG A 213 9.91 12.17 -31.52
N GLN A 214 10.92 11.83 -30.72
CA GLN A 214 12.26 11.50 -31.21
C GLN A 214 12.27 10.19 -32.01
N ALA A 215 11.58 9.16 -31.51
CA ALA A 215 11.45 7.87 -32.22
C ALA A 215 10.78 8.06 -33.59
N VAL A 216 9.68 8.83 -33.66
CA VAL A 216 9.01 9.17 -34.92
C VAL A 216 9.93 9.96 -35.87
N ALA A 217 10.83 10.79 -35.36
CA ALA A 217 11.77 11.54 -36.20
C ALA A 217 12.99 10.71 -36.66
N THR A 218 13.17 9.49 -36.16
CA THR A 218 14.35 8.65 -36.41
C THR A 218 13.98 7.45 -37.29
N PRO A 219 14.36 7.44 -38.59
CA PRO A 219 13.94 6.40 -39.53
C PRO A 219 14.35 4.97 -39.13
N ALA A 220 15.44 4.80 -38.39
CA ALA A 220 15.94 3.49 -37.98
C ALA A 220 15.05 2.77 -36.95
N VAL A 221 14.15 3.49 -36.26
CA VAL A 221 13.24 2.96 -35.23
C VAL A 221 11.77 3.30 -35.50
N GLN A 222 11.46 3.84 -36.68
CA GLN A 222 10.08 3.89 -37.17
C GLN A 222 9.66 2.47 -37.58
N ALA A 223 8.65 1.93 -36.88
CA ALA A 223 7.96 0.70 -37.29
C ALA A 223 7.01 0.95 -38.46
#